data_AF-A0A8S0G0D6-F1
#
_entry.id   AF-A0A8S0G0D6-F1
#
_cell.length_a   1.000
_cell.length_b   1.000
_cell.length_c   1.000
_cell.angle_alpha   90.00
_cell.angle_beta   90.00
_cell.angle_gamma   90.00
#
_symmetry.space_group_name_H-M   'P 1'
#
loop_
_entity.id
_entity.type
_entity.pdbx_description
1 polymer ?
#
loop_
_entity_poly.entity_id
_entity_poly.type
_entity_poly.pdbx_seq_one_letter_code
_entity_poly.pdbx_strand_id
1 'polypeptide(L)'
;MPVILIKPSGYDVLQALAKAGKLTSSIGVVTYQETIPALVAFQKTFNLRLDQRSYITEEDARGQINELKANGTEAVVGAGLITDLAEEAGMTGIFIYSAATVRQAFSDALDMTRMSLRHNTHDATRNALRTRYVLGTICSVNHHRWNRCGRLFCCMPAPVRRC
;
A
#
# COMPACT_ATOMS: atom_id res chain seq x y z
N MET A 1 -9.62 -9.93 -8.46
CA MET A 1 -9.65 -8.47 -8.75
C MET A 1 -8.40 -7.86 -8.14
N PRO A 2 -7.51 -7.20 -8.92
CA PRO A 2 -6.35 -6.52 -8.36
C PRO A 2 -6.78 -5.30 -7.53
N VAL A 3 -6.10 -5.08 -6.40
CA VAL A 3 -6.32 -3.93 -5.52
C VAL A 3 -5.02 -3.14 -5.46
N ILE A 4 -5.13 -1.81 -5.53
CA ILE A 4 -3.97 -0.90 -5.55
C ILE A 4 -4.09 0.01 -4.34
N LEU A 5 -3.09 -0.08 -3.46
CA LEU A 5 -3.01 0.72 -2.26
C LEU A 5 -2.32 2.05 -2.58
N ILE A 6 -3.02 3.15 -2.35
CA ILE A 6 -2.45 4.49 -2.44
C ILE A 6 -1.86 4.85 -1.08
N LYS A 7 -0.54 5.02 -1.03
CA LYS A 7 0.14 5.54 0.16
C LYS A 7 0.43 7.03 -0.06
N PRO A 8 0.14 7.91 0.90
CA PRO A 8 0.52 9.31 0.77
C PRO A 8 2.05 9.40 0.74
N SER A 9 2.59 10.17 -0.20
CA SER A 9 4.03 10.41 -0.25
C SER A 9 4.44 11.43 0.83
N GLY A 10 5.70 11.44 1.25
CA GLY A 10 6.21 12.47 2.16
C GLY A 10 6.00 13.89 1.61
N TYR A 11 6.05 14.06 0.29
CA TYR A 11 5.76 15.33 -0.37
C TYR A 11 4.30 15.75 -0.20
N ASP A 12 3.34 14.82 -0.33
CA ASP A 12 1.92 15.12 -0.15
C ASP A 12 1.62 15.62 1.27
N VAL A 13 2.22 14.94 2.25
CA VAL A 13 2.09 15.31 3.66
C VAL A 13 2.66 16.71 3.89
N LEU A 14 3.86 16.99 3.40
CA LEU A 14 4.48 18.31 3.53
C LEU A 14 3.67 19.39 2.81
N GLN A 15 3.11 19.10 1.64
CA GLN A 15 2.25 20.03 0.92
C GLN A 15 0.95 20.31 1.68
N ALA A 16 0.34 19.28 2.27
CA ALA A 16 -0.85 19.42 3.11
C ALA A 16 -0.56 20.27 4.36
N LEU A 17 0.57 20.02 5.03
CA LEU A 17 1.01 20.82 6.17
C LEU A 17 1.35 22.25 5.78
N ALA A 18 1.97 22.48 4.63
CA ALA A 18 2.25 23.84 4.14
C ALA A 18 0.97 24.61 3.82
N LYS A 19 -0.10 23.93 3.37
CA LYS A 19 -1.43 24.53 3.22
C LYS A 19 -2.05 24.84 4.57
N ALA A 20 -1.99 23.90 5.53
CA ALA A 20 -2.50 24.07 6.88
C ALA A 20 -1.81 25.24 7.62
N GLY A 21 -0.49 25.32 7.50
CA GLY A 21 0.35 26.34 8.14
C GLY A 21 0.10 27.76 7.63
N LYS A 22 -0.52 27.93 6.45
CA LYS A 22 -0.96 29.26 5.97
C LYS A 22 -2.24 29.72 6.67
N LEU A 23 -3.03 28.79 7.20
CA LEU A 23 -4.31 29.07 7.83
C LEU A 23 -4.14 29.19 9.35
N THR A 24 -3.37 28.29 9.95
CA THR A 24 -3.23 28.20 11.40
C THR A 24 -1.88 27.62 11.82
N SER A 25 -1.48 27.91 13.05
CA SER A 25 -0.31 27.32 13.70
C SER A 25 -0.62 26.02 14.45
N SER A 26 -1.91 25.70 14.68
CA SER A 26 -2.35 24.54 15.48
C SER A 26 -2.95 23.47 14.57
N ILE A 27 -2.16 22.44 14.27
CA ILE A 27 -2.47 21.45 13.23
C ILE A 27 -2.54 20.04 13.81
N GLY A 28 -3.62 19.32 13.53
CA GLY A 28 -3.76 17.89 13.81
C GLY A 28 -3.47 17.05 12.57
N VAL A 29 -2.90 15.87 12.74
CA VAL A 29 -2.76 14.86 11.68
C VAL A 29 -3.37 13.56 12.18
N VAL A 30 -4.35 13.03 11.45
CA VAL A 30 -5.03 11.79 11.83
C VAL A 30 -4.97 10.79 10.68
N THR A 31 -4.38 9.62 10.94
CA THR A 31 -4.13 8.57 9.94
C THR A 31 -4.71 7.23 10.36
N TYR A 32 -4.99 6.36 9.39
CA TYR A 32 -5.51 5.02 9.67
C TYR A 32 -4.41 4.10 10.19
N GLN A 33 -4.69 3.37 11.28
CA GLN A 33 -3.84 2.39 11.98
C GLN A 33 -2.54 2.92 12.60
N GLU A 34 -1.73 3.67 11.87
CA GLU A 34 -0.40 4.11 12.32
C GLU A 34 -0.19 5.60 12.04
N THR A 35 0.56 6.26 12.92
CA THR A 35 1.06 7.63 12.70
C THR A 35 2.25 7.60 11.73
N ILE A 36 2.69 8.77 11.25
CA ILE A 36 3.77 8.87 10.26
C ILE A 36 5.09 9.15 10.99
N PRO A 37 6.02 8.18 11.13
CA PRO A 37 7.24 8.39 11.93
C PRO A 37 8.11 9.55 11.42
N ALA A 38 8.12 9.77 10.10
CA ALA A 38 8.83 10.88 9.48
C ALA A 38 8.33 12.26 9.95
N LEU A 39 7.05 12.39 10.31
CA LEU A 39 6.50 13.62 10.86
C LEU A 39 6.97 13.91 12.27
N VAL A 40 7.26 12.88 13.08
CA VAL A 40 7.79 13.08 14.44
C VAL A 40 9.16 13.76 14.40
N ALA A 41 10.03 13.33 13.48
CA ALA A 41 11.33 13.97 13.29
C ALA A 41 11.17 15.42 12.80
N PHE A 42 10.29 15.63 11.81
CA PHE A 42 9.99 16.94 11.26
C PHE A 42 9.46 17.92 12.32
N GLN A 43 8.50 17.48 13.14
CA GLN A 43 7.95 18.27 14.23
C GLN A 43 9.03 18.77 15.19
N LYS A 44 9.97 17.90 15.59
CA LYS A 44 11.08 18.25 16.49
C LYS A 44 12.04 19.24 15.85
N THR A 45 12.38 19.06 14.57
CA THR A 45 13.32 19.93 13.86
C THR A 45 12.75 21.34 13.62
N PHE A 46 11.45 21.45 13.33
CA PHE A 46 10.82 22.72 12.97
C PHE A 46 9.96 23.33 14.08
N ASN A 47 9.94 22.72 15.28
CA ASN A 47 9.17 23.15 16.45
C ASN A 47 7.69 23.42 16.15
N LEU A 48 7.07 22.54 15.35
CA LEU A 48 5.68 22.68 14.93
C LEU A 48 4.73 22.19 16.02
N ARG A 49 3.62 22.92 16.22
CA ARG A 49 2.48 22.46 17.03
C ARG A 49 1.64 21.49 16.22
N LEU A 50 2.12 20.26 16.16
CA LEU A 50 1.54 19.18 15.38
C LEU A 50 1.13 18.04 16.31
N ASP A 51 -0.16 17.73 16.40
CA ASP A 51 -0.67 16.58 17.16
C ASP A 51 -0.95 15.42 16.19
N GLN A 52 -0.28 14.27 16.38
CA GLN A 52 -0.42 13.10 15.52
C GLN A 52 -1.22 12.02 16.22
N ARG A 53 -2.29 11.57 15.57
CA ARG A 53 -3.19 10.52 16.08
C ARG A 53 -3.42 9.48 15.02
N SER A 54 -3.78 8.29 15.45
CA SER A 54 -4.20 7.20 14.58
C SER A 54 -5.59 6.72 14.98
N TYR A 55 -6.33 6.17 14.02
CA TYR A 55 -7.63 5.56 14.30
C TYR A 55 -7.79 4.20 13.62
N ILE A 56 -8.64 3.36 14.17
CA ILE A 56 -9.00 2.06 13.58
C ILE A 56 -10.49 1.99 13.22
N THR A 57 -11.35 2.60 14.02
CA THR A 57 -12.80 2.63 13.80
C THR A 57 -13.30 4.05 13.58
N GLU A 58 -14.50 4.19 13.03
CA GLU A 58 -15.13 5.51 12.88
C GLU A 58 -15.40 6.18 14.23
N GLU A 59 -15.84 5.41 15.23
CA GLU A 59 -16.07 5.93 16.58
C GLU A 59 -14.79 6.49 17.20
N ASP A 60 -13.67 5.79 17.03
CA ASP A 60 -12.35 6.25 17.44
C ASP A 60 -11.98 7.55 16.70
N ALA A 61 -12.15 7.59 15.37
CA ALA A 61 -11.90 8.80 14.58
C ALA A 61 -12.69 10.02 15.11
N ARG A 62 -13.98 9.84 15.44
CA ARG A 62 -14.81 10.89 16.05
C ARG A 62 -14.25 11.33 17.40
N GLY A 63 -13.83 10.39 18.24
CA GLY A 63 -13.16 10.67 19.51
C GLY A 63 -11.90 11.52 19.33
N GLN A 64 -11.00 11.09 18.42
CA GLN A 64 -9.76 11.80 18.12
C GLN A 64 -10.01 13.24 17.64
N ILE A 65 -10.99 13.45 16.75
CA ILE A 65 -11.37 14.79 16.25
C ILE A 65 -11.90 15.69 17.37
N ASN A 66 -12.74 15.16 18.25
CA ASN A 66 -13.29 15.91 19.37
C ASN A 66 -12.21 16.34 20.37
N GLU A 67 -11.24 15.46 20.66
CA GLU A 67 -10.10 15.79 21.51
C GLU A 67 -9.21 16.86 20.88
N LEU A 68 -8.94 16.76 19.57
CA LEU A 68 -8.19 17.78 18.84
C LEU A 68 -8.86 19.14 18.92
N LYS A 69 -10.19 19.19 18.75
CA LYS A 69 -10.97 20.43 18.90
C LYS A 69 -10.90 20.98 20.32
N ALA A 70 -11.03 20.13 21.34
CA ALA A 70 -10.93 20.54 22.73
C ALA A 70 -9.54 21.13 23.08
N ASN A 71 -8.49 20.64 22.41
CA ASN A 71 -7.13 21.15 22.54
C ASN A 71 -6.85 22.44 21.74
N GLY A 72 -7.84 22.99 21.03
CA GLY A 72 -7.69 24.20 20.21
C GLY A 72 -6.98 23.94 18.89
N THR A 73 -7.15 22.76 18.29
CA THR A 73 -6.73 22.51 16.91
C THR A 73 -7.68 23.22 15.96
N GLU A 74 -7.14 23.90 14.95
CA GLU A 74 -7.94 24.67 13.99
C GLU A 74 -7.97 24.02 12.60
N ALA A 75 -6.95 23.22 12.26
CA ALA A 75 -6.89 22.49 11.00
C ALA A 75 -6.46 21.04 11.22
N VAL A 76 -7.08 20.11 10.50
CA VAL A 76 -6.80 18.68 10.59
C VAL A 76 -6.47 18.12 9.21
N VAL A 77 -5.35 17.39 9.12
CA VAL A 77 -4.92 16.68 7.93
C VAL A 77 -5.27 15.20 8.04
N GLY A 78 -5.94 14.64 7.04
CA GLY A 78 -6.28 13.22 7.03
C GLY A 78 -6.92 12.71 5.74
N ALA A 79 -7.45 11.48 5.81
CA ALA A 79 -8.28 10.89 4.76
C ALA A 79 -9.72 11.44 4.81
N GLY A 80 -10.59 11.02 3.88
CA GLY A 80 -11.92 11.62 3.68
C GLY A 80 -12.77 11.64 4.95
N LEU A 81 -12.83 10.51 5.66
CA LEU A 81 -13.55 10.45 6.94
C LEU A 81 -13.07 11.49 7.95
N ILE A 82 -11.75 11.70 8.06
CA ILE A 82 -11.17 12.65 9.00
C ILE A 82 -11.47 14.09 8.58
N THR A 83 -11.41 14.39 7.28
CA THR A 83 -11.71 15.74 6.79
C THR A 83 -13.17 16.09 7.01
N ASP A 84 -14.08 15.16 6.75
CA ASP A 84 -15.52 15.36 6.92
C ASP A 84 -15.84 15.61 8.41
N LEU A 85 -15.30 14.78 9.31
CA LEU A 85 -15.47 14.94 10.75
C LEU A 85 -14.86 16.25 11.27
N ALA A 86 -13.72 16.68 10.73
CA ALA A 86 -13.10 17.94 11.11
C ALA A 86 -13.97 19.14 10.70
N GLU A 87 -14.53 19.12 9.50
CA GLU A 87 -15.45 20.15 8.99
C GLU A 87 -16.77 20.17 9.78
N GLU A 88 -17.36 19.01 10.09
CA GLU A 88 -18.52 18.90 10.98
C GLU A 88 -18.24 19.51 12.36
N ALA A 89 -17.02 19.35 12.85
CA ALA A 89 -16.57 19.92 14.11
C ALA A 89 -16.20 21.42 14.01
N GLY A 90 -16.26 22.04 12.84
CA GLY A 90 -15.93 23.45 12.61
C GLY A 90 -14.42 23.75 12.52
N MET A 91 -13.60 22.72 12.29
CA MET A 91 -12.19 22.84 11.96
C MET A 91 -11.99 22.78 10.45
N THR A 92 -10.83 23.23 9.96
CA THR A 92 -10.51 23.09 8.53
C THR A 92 -10.05 21.67 8.22
N GLY A 93 -10.78 20.95 7.37
CA GLY A 93 -10.37 19.66 6.83
C GLY A 93 -9.38 19.82 5.68
N ILE A 94 -8.23 19.13 5.75
CA ILE A 94 -7.22 19.11 4.70
C ILE A 94 -6.94 17.68 4.28
N PHE A 95 -7.25 17.38 3.02
CA PHE A 95 -7.03 16.05 2.49
C PHE A 95 -5.53 15.76 2.28
N ILE A 96 -5.07 14.63 2.83
CA ILE A 96 -3.65 14.26 2.85
C ILE A 96 -3.10 13.88 1.47
N TYR A 97 -3.95 13.40 0.54
CA TYR A 97 -3.50 12.97 -0.78
C TYR A 97 -3.56 14.13 -1.78
N SER A 98 -2.46 14.41 -2.45
CA SER A 98 -2.50 15.36 -3.56
C SER A 98 -3.22 14.75 -4.76
N ALA A 99 -3.79 15.62 -5.60
CA ALA A 99 -4.35 15.21 -6.88
C ALA A 99 -3.31 14.52 -7.77
N ALA A 100 -2.01 14.83 -7.61
CA ALA A 100 -0.95 14.16 -8.36
C ALA A 100 -0.80 12.70 -7.96
N THR A 101 -0.78 12.40 -6.66
CA THR A 101 -0.67 11.02 -6.13
C THR A 101 -1.86 10.16 -6.51
N VAL A 102 -3.07 10.72 -6.46
CA VAL A 102 -4.27 10.01 -6.93
C VAL A 102 -4.18 9.71 -8.42
N ARG A 103 -3.83 10.70 -9.26
CA ARG A 103 -3.65 10.48 -10.70
C ARG A 103 -2.61 9.42 -11.01
N GLN A 104 -1.48 9.42 -10.28
CA GLN A 104 -0.44 8.44 -10.47
C GLN A 104 -0.94 7.02 -10.16
N ALA A 105 -1.62 6.83 -9.03
CA ALA A 105 -2.16 5.51 -8.67
C ALA A 105 -3.17 4.97 -9.71
N PHE A 106 -4.01 5.84 -10.28
CA PHE A 106 -4.89 5.46 -11.38
C PHE A 106 -4.10 5.09 -12.65
N SER A 107 -3.04 5.82 -12.98
CA SER A 107 -2.17 5.47 -14.11
C SER A 107 -1.51 4.10 -13.91
N ASP A 108 -0.96 3.85 -12.72
CA ASP A 108 -0.33 2.59 -12.36
C ASP A 108 -1.31 1.42 -12.47
N ALA A 109 -2.60 1.65 -12.13
CA ALA A 109 -3.67 0.67 -12.29
C ALA A 109 -3.94 0.28 -13.74
N LEU A 110 -4.02 1.29 -14.62
CA LEU A 110 -4.27 1.09 -16.04
C LEU A 110 -3.08 0.38 -16.69
N ASP A 111 -1.86 0.74 -16.31
CA ASP A 111 -0.65 0.13 -16.86
C ASP A 111 -0.49 -1.33 -16.42
N MET A 112 -0.81 -1.67 -15.17
CA MET A 112 -0.88 -3.07 -14.72
C MET A 112 -1.91 -3.87 -15.54
N THR A 113 -3.10 -3.33 -15.74
CA THR A 113 -4.15 -4.01 -16.53
C THR A 113 -3.71 -4.24 -17.98
N ARG A 114 -3.06 -3.26 -18.61
CA ARG A 114 -2.50 -3.37 -19.96
C ARG A 114 -1.42 -4.43 -20.05
N MET A 115 -0.55 -4.53 -19.04
CA MET A 115 0.51 -5.54 -18.99
C MET A 115 -0.06 -6.96 -18.84
N SER A 116 -1.09 -7.16 -18.03
CA SER A 116 -1.77 -8.45 -17.90
C SER A 116 -2.45 -8.91 -19.19
N LEU A 117 -3.08 -7.99 -19.92
CA LEU A 117 -3.71 -8.30 -21.22
C LEU A 117 -2.67 -8.69 -22.28
N ARG A 118 -1.52 -7.98 -22.34
CA ARG A 118 -0.44 -8.29 -23.28
C ARG A 118 0.20 -9.66 -23.02
N HIS A 119 0.42 -10.03 -21.75
CA HIS A 119 0.92 -11.37 -21.41
C HIS A 119 -0.01 -12.48 -21.91
N ASN A 120 -1.33 -12.35 -21.69
CA ASN A 120 -2.31 -13.33 -22.17
C ASN A 120 -2.28 -13.49 -23.70
N THR A 121 -2.10 -12.40 -24.45
CA THR A 121 -2.00 -12.47 -25.92
C THR A 121 -0.71 -13.12 -26.41
N HIS A 122 0.42 -12.90 -25.72
CA HIS A 122 1.71 -13.52 -26.05
C HIS A 122 1.73 -15.01 -25.70
N ASP A 123 1.13 -15.42 -24.58
CA ASP A 123 0.99 -16.84 -24.23
C ASP A 123 0.07 -17.56 -25.23
N ALA A 124 -1.03 -16.94 -25.65
CA ALA A 124 -1.94 -17.52 -26.64
C ALA A 124 -1.28 -17.66 -28.03
N THR A 125 -0.53 -16.65 -28.50
CA THR A 125 0.21 -16.73 -29.78
C THR A 125 1.38 -17.71 -29.71
N ARG A 126 2.12 -17.76 -28.60
CA ARG A 126 3.18 -18.77 -28.38
C ARG A 126 2.62 -20.19 -28.36
N ASN A 127 1.42 -20.40 -27.79
CA ASN A 127 0.76 -21.71 -27.81
C ASN A 127 0.17 -22.07 -29.18
N ALA A 128 -0.36 -21.10 -29.93
CA ALA A 128 -0.88 -21.32 -31.28
C ALA A 128 0.23 -21.68 -32.29
N LEU A 129 1.43 -21.10 -32.13
CA LEU A 129 2.61 -21.49 -32.89
C LEU A 129 3.20 -22.85 -32.46
N ARG A 130 2.71 -23.43 -31.34
CA ARG A 130 3.08 -24.77 -30.87
C ARG A 130 2.09 -25.84 -31.34
N THR A 131 1.57 -25.68 -32.56
CA THR A 131 0.78 -26.74 -33.19
C THR A 131 1.70 -27.83 -33.74
N ARG A 132 1.64 -29.00 -33.08
CA ARG A 132 2.18 -30.33 -33.47
C ARG A 132 3.71 -30.51 -33.54
N TYR A 133 4.30 -30.80 -32.38
CA TYR A 133 5.19 -31.97 -32.26
C TYR A 133 4.84 -32.71 -30.97
N VAL A 134 3.93 -33.67 -31.09
CA VAL A 134 3.77 -34.75 -30.12
C VAL A 134 4.80 -35.81 -30.52
N LEU A 135 5.92 -35.88 -29.81
CA LEU A 135 6.69 -37.11 -29.68
C LEU A 135 6.27 -37.68 -28.32
N GLY A 136 5.41 -38.69 -28.21
CA GLY A 136 5.29 -39.82 -29.12
C GLY A 136 6.51 -40.71 -28.96
N THR A 137 6.61 -41.39 -27.81
CA THR A 137 7.29 -42.67 -27.57
C THR A 137 8.55 -42.99 -28.39
N ILE A 138 9.71 -42.99 -27.72
CA ILE A 138 10.77 -43.98 -28.00
C ILE A 138 11.27 -44.53 -26.67
N CYS A 139 10.77 -45.70 -26.30
CA CYS A 139 11.58 -46.66 -25.55
C CYS A 139 12.64 -47.18 -26.52
N SER A 140 13.92 -46.97 -26.22
CA SER A 140 14.98 -47.85 -26.71
C SER A 140 15.79 -48.34 -25.53
N VAL A 141 15.84 -49.65 -25.45
CA VAL A 141 16.60 -50.48 -24.52
C VAL A 141 18.10 -50.32 -24.78
N ASN A 142 18.87 -50.55 -23.70
CA ASN A 142 20.27 -51.01 -23.60
C ASN A 142 21.45 -50.04 -23.36
N HIS A 143 21.92 -50.12 -22.10
CA HIS A 143 23.26 -50.57 -21.66
C HIS A 143 24.50 -49.70 -21.94
N HIS A 144 24.92 -48.91 -20.95
CA HIS A 144 26.15 -49.15 -20.16
C HIS A 144 26.55 -47.93 -19.30
N ARG A 145 27.07 -48.25 -18.11
CA ARG A 145 28.10 -47.53 -17.34
C ARG A 145 27.67 -46.47 -16.32
N TRP A 146 27.70 -46.96 -15.08
CA TRP A 146 27.82 -46.25 -13.81
C TRP A 146 28.93 -45.18 -13.78
N ASN A 147 28.64 -44.04 -13.13
CA ASN A 147 29.39 -43.44 -12.02
C ASN A 147 28.61 -42.21 -11.49
N ARG A 148 27.93 -42.30 -10.34
CA ARG A 148 28.39 -41.87 -8.99
C ARG A 148 29.06 -40.49 -8.96
N CYS A 149 28.31 -39.46 -8.55
CA CYS A 149 28.43 -38.81 -7.24
C CYS A 149 27.73 -37.44 -7.23
N GLY A 150 26.89 -37.20 -6.21
CA GLY A 150 26.69 -35.84 -5.68
C GLY A 150 25.25 -35.39 -5.45
N ARG A 151 24.83 -35.44 -4.18
CA ARG A 151 23.76 -34.62 -3.54
C ARG A 151 22.30 -34.99 -3.79
N LEU A 152 21.83 -35.95 -2.99
CA LEU A 152 20.48 -35.89 -2.41
C LEU A 152 20.49 -34.86 -1.27
N PHE A 153 19.68 -33.81 -1.40
CA PHE A 153 19.04 -33.15 -0.26
C PHE A 153 17.57 -33.02 -0.65
N CYS A 154 16.76 -33.99 -0.23
CA CYS A 154 15.32 -34.00 -0.46
C CYS A 154 14.64 -33.71 0.88
N CYS A 155 13.78 -32.70 0.86
CA CYS A 155 12.95 -32.23 1.95
C CYS A 155 12.21 -33.36 2.68
N MET A 156 12.24 -33.28 4.01
CA MET A 156 11.25 -33.90 4.89
C MET A 156 9.83 -33.43 4.55
N PRO A 157 8.82 -34.31 4.60
CA PRO A 157 7.49 -33.97 5.03
C PRO A 157 7.27 -34.48 6.46
N ALA A 158 6.86 -33.60 7.37
CA ALA A 158 6.37 -33.97 8.69
C ALA A 158 4.95 -34.58 8.57
N PRO A 159 4.62 -35.67 9.28
CA PRO A 159 3.25 -36.07 9.49
C PRO A 159 2.71 -35.67 10.88
N VAL A 160 1.42 -35.45 10.86
CA VAL A 160 0.50 -34.98 11.89
C VAL A 160 0.05 -36.13 12.82
N ARG A 161 -0.30 -35.78 14.07
CA ARG A 161 -1.22 -36.40 15.09
C ARG A 161 -0.63 -37.12 16.32
N ARG A 162 -1.00 -36.52 17.48
CA ARG A 162 -1.67 -37.05 18.69
C ARG A 162 -1.25 -38.45 19.21
N CYS A 163 -0.79 -38.48 20.46
CA CYS A 163 -1.60 -38.79 21.64
C CYS A 163 -1.12 -37.91 22.80
#